data_AF-A0A8J2HIH4-F1
#
_entry.id   AF-A0A8J2HIH4-F1
#
_cell.length_a   1.000
_cell.length_b   1.000
_cell.length_c   1.000
_cell.angle_alpha   90.00
_cell.angle_beta   90.00
_cell.angle_gamma   90.00
#
_symmetry.space_group_name_H-M   'P 1'
#
loop_
_entity.id
_entity.type
_entity.pdbx_description
1 polymer ?
#
loop_
_entity_poly.entity_id
_entity_poly.type
_entity_poly.pdbx_seq_one_letter_code
_entity_poly.pdbx_strand_id
1 'polypeptide(L)'
;MEQEYNFDSNDCNSSFNEVIGHIEDILIETDFQKTQQHILEKYWREFDSGEENKLIYMIIFEEYHKTIENYIETNLKKIIPKFSMEMLFKQLSDNSSKLEGEVFDILYALTDFLAFKEMILDYKAVKEGKVQDLSTGITITPLKLKSSSNLKS
;
A
#
# COMPACT_ATOMS: atom_id res chain seq x y z
N MET A 1 -45.70 7.13 0.73
CA MET A 1 -44.90 8.00 -0.16
C MET A 1 -43.59 8.27 0.55
N GLU A 2 -42.66 7.33 0.39
CA GLU A 2 -41.29 7.52 0.85
C GLU A 2 -40.62 8.39 -0.21
N GLN A 3 -40.03 9.51 0.22
CA GLN A 3 -39.37 10.45 -0.66
C GLN A 3 -38.02 9.83 -1.07
N GLU A 4 -37.97 9.28 -2.29
CA GLU A 4 -36.71 9.00 -2.97
C GLU A 4 -35.99 10.32 -3.22
N TYR A 5 -34.90 10.53 -2.48
CA TYR A 5 -34.04 11.68 -2.67
C TYR A 5 -33.21 11.44 -3.94
N ASN A 6 -33.72 11.98 -5.06
CA ASN A 6 -33.04 12.04 -6.34
C ASN A 6 -31.82 12.96 -6.21
N PHE A 7 -30.63 12.39 -5.98
CA PHE A 7 -29.37 13.12 -6.10
C PHE A 7 -28.91 13.06 -7.56
N ASP A 8 -29.54 13.88 -8.41
CA ASP A 8 -29.03 14.19 -9.73
C ASP A 8 -28.58 15.65 -9.76
N SER A 9 -27.27 15.85 -9.59
CA SER A 9 -26.57 17.10 -9.89
C SER A 9 -25.17 16.75 -10.37
N ASN A 10 -25.10 16.50 -11.68
CA ASN A 10 -23.88 16.39 -12.48
C ASN A 10 -23.03 17.68 -12.35
N ASP A 11 -21.85 17.61 -11.71
CA ASP A 11 -20.56 18.11 -12.26
C ASP A 11 -19.36 17.86 -11.27
N CYS A 12 -18.84 16.61 -11.29
CA CYS A 12 -17.67 16.04 -10.56
C CYS A 12 -17.98 14.77 -9.74
N ASN A 13 -18.77 13.84 -10.29
CA ASN A 13 -18.93 12.52 -9.71
C ASN A 13 -18.18 11.51 -10.59
N SER A 14 -16.84 11.54 -10.58
CA SER A 14 -16.13 10.28 -10.85
C SER A 14 -16.65 9.30 -9.83
N SER A 15 -17.22 8.20 -10.33
CA SER A 15 -17.85 7.22 -9.45
C SER A 15 -16.82 6.71 -8.45
N PHE A 16 -17.22 6.36 -7.23
CA PHE A 16 -16.28 5.86 -6.21
C PHE A 16 -15.34 4.78 -6.79
N ASN A 17 -15.89 3.86 -7.60
CA ASN A 17 -15.12 2.81 -8.27
C ASN A 17 -14.04 3.34 -9.24
N GLU A 18 -14.29 4.46 -9.91
CA GLU A 18 -13.33 5.11 -10.82
C GLU A 18 -12.17 5.73 -10.02
N VAL A 19 -12.48 6.36 -8.88
CA VAL A 19 -11.45 6.89 -7.95
C VAL A 19 -10.57 5.75 -7.43
N ILE A 20 -11.18 4.62 -7.06
CA ILE A 20 -10.45 3.44 -6.60
C ILE A 20 -9.54 2.86 -7.69
N GLY A 21 -10.02 2.75 -8.93
CA GLY A 21 -9.18 2.29 -10.05
C GLY A 21 -7.95 3.19 -10.27
N HIS A 22 -8.10 4.50 -10.11
CA HIS A 22 -6.95 5.40 -10.19
C HIS A 22 -6.01 5.29 -8.99
N ILE A 23 -6.53 4.99 -7.80
CA ILE A 23 -5.69 4.70 -6.64
C ILE A 23 -4.93 3.38 -6.84
N GLU A 24 -5.55 2.35 -7.39
CA GLU A 24 -4.87 1.10 -7.77
C GLU A 24 -3.67 1.37 -8.68
N ASP A 25 -3.88 2.14 -9.74
CA ASP A 25 -2.82 2.54 -10.66
C ASP A 25 -1.68 3.26 -9.91
N ILE A 26 -2.01 4.24 -9.05
CA ILE A 26 -1.06 5.01 -8.24
C ILE A 26 -0.23 4.10 -7.31
N LEU A 27 -0.86 3.11 -6.67
CA LEU A 27 -0.16 2.21 -5.72
C LEU A 27 0.83 1.27 -6.43
N ILE A 28 0.56 0.94 -7.70
CA ILE A 28 1.44 0.10 -8.54
C ILE A 28 2.57 0.94 -9.17
N GLU A 29 2.43 2.26 -9.25
CA GLU A 29 3.45 3.13 -9.83
C GLU A 29 4.80 3.02 -9.11
N THR A 30 5.87 2.93 -9.90
CA THR A 30 7.23 2.87 -9.35
C THR A 30 7.61 4.15 -8.61
N ASP A 31 7.01 5.28 -8.94
CA ASP A 31 7.35 6.57 -8.32
C ASP A 31 6.73 6.71 -6.93
N PHE A 32 5.56 6.11 -6.70
CA PHE A 32 4.99 5.93 -5.37
C PHE A 32 5.90 5.08 -4.49
N GLN A 33 6.32 3.90 -4.99
CA GLN A 33 7.21 3.00 -4.27
C GLN A 33 8.58 3.63 -3.96
N LYS A 34 9.16 4.39 -4.90
CA LYS A 34 10.40 5.15 -4.67
C LYS A 34 10.23 6.21 -3.60
N THR A 35 9.09 6.90 -3.56
CA THR A 35 8.80 7.93 -2.56
C THR A 35 8.74 7.31 -1.16
N GLN A 36 8.02 6.19 -1.03
CA GLN A 36 7.99 5.41 0.20
C GLN A 36 9.39 4.92 0.60
N GLN A 37 10.12 4.31 -0.33
CA GLN A 37 11.49 3.83 -0.10
C GLN A 37 12.45 4.96 0.32
N HIS A 38 12.30 6.17 -0.22
CA HIS A 38 13.11 7.32 0.15
C HIS A 38 12.95 7.67 1.64
N ILE A 39 11.71 7.64 2.14
CA ILE A 39 11.41 7.88 3.55
C ILE A 39 11.99 6.76 4.42
N LEU A 40 11.84 5.49 4.00
CA LEU A 40 12.44 4.35 4.70
C LEU A 40 13.97 4.49 4.77
N GLU A 41 14.63 4.80 3.65
CA GLU A 41 16.09 4.98 3.58
C GLU A 41 16.58 6.15 4.45
N LYS A 42 15.79 7.22 4.54
CA LYS A 42 16.12 8.41 5.33
C LYS A 42 16.04 8.14 6.83
N TYR A 43 15.07 7.32 7.27
CA TYR A 43 14.70 7.23 8.69
C TYR A 43 14.87 5.86 9.35
N TRP A 44 15.26 4.80 8.62
CA TRP A 44 15.38 3.45 9.21
C TRP A 44 16.31 3.35 10.42
N ARG A 45 17.29 4.25 10.54
CA ARG A 45 18.22 4.27 11.69
C ARG A 45 17.61 4.83 12.97
N GLU A 46 16.58 5.64 12.86
CA GLU A 46 15.91 6.26 14.01
C GLU A 46 14.99 5.27 14.75
N PHE A 47 14.47 4.30 14.00
CA PHE A 47 13.53 3.29 14.48
C PHE A 47 14.23 2.14 15.18
N ASP A 48 13.69 1.75 16.34
CA ASP A 48 14.19 0.65 17.15
C ASP A 48 13.10 -0.42 17.29
N SER A 49 13.51 -1.68 17.42
CA SER A 49 12.60 -2.82 17.61
C SER A 49 11.99 -2.90 19.02
N GLY A 50 12.08 -1.81 19.80
CA GLY A 50 11.49 -1.72 21.13
C GLY A 50 10.01 -1.35 21.10
N GLU A 51 9.29 -1.67 22.17
CA GLU A 51 7.88 -1.27 22.33
C GLU A 51 7.73 0.23 22.58
N GLU A 52 8.75 0.89 23.14
CA GLU A 52 8.71 2.33 23.42
C GLU A 52 8.76 3.15 22.12
N ASN A 53 7.74 3.98 21.92
CA ASN A 53 7.67 4.87 20.77
C ASN A 53 8.37 6.20 21.11
N LYS A 54 9.41 6.53 20.34
CA LYS A 54 10.07 7.83 20.45
C LYS A 54 9.18 8.92 19.86
N LEU A 55 9.23 10.13 20.42
CA LEU A 55 8.50 11.29 19.88
C LEU A 55 8.83 11.57 18.40
N ILE A 56 10.07 11.29 17.98
CA ILE A 56 10.50 11.44 16.59
C ILE A 56 9.72 10.54 15.63
N TYR A 57 9.15 9.42 16.09
CA TYR A 57 8.37 8.52 15.23
C TYR A 57 7.10 9.18 14.74
N MET A 58 6.44 9.98 15.59
CA MET A 58 5.26 10.74 15.20
C MET A 58 5.61 11.84 14.18
N ILE A 59 6.74 12.52 14.38
CA ILE A 59 7.20 13.56 13.44
C ILE A 59 7.47 12.94 12.06
N ILE A 60 8.12 11.78 12.03
CA ILE A 60 8.43 11.06 10.79
C ILE A 60 7.13 10.50 10.16
N PHE A 61 6.22 9.98 10.97
CA PHE A 61 4.93 9.47 10.49
C PHE A 61 4.08 10.59 9.89
N GLU A 62 4.03 11.78 10.49
CA GLU A 62 3.34 12.94 9.92
C GLU A 62 3.98 13.39 8.59
N GLU A 63 5.31 13.38 8.48
CA GLU A 63 6.00 13.68 7.22
C GLU A 63 5.63 12.65 6.14
N TYR A 64 5.62 11.37 6.50
CA TYR A 64 5.20 10.28 5.63
C TYR A 64 3.76 10.45 5.17
N HIS A 65 2.83 10.61 6.11
CA HIS A 65 1.41 10.74 5.85
C HIS A 65 1.13 11.92 4.91
N LYS A 66 1.71 13.10 5.19
CA LYS A 66 1.57 14.28 4.32
C LYS A 66 2.15 14.06 2.93
N THR A 67 3.26 13.33 2.82
CA THR A 67 3.89 13.03 1.53
C THR A 67 2.99 12.12 0.70
N ILE A 68 2.46 11.05 1.30
CA ILE A 68 1.55 10.10 0.66
C ILE A 68 0.22 10.76 0.29
N GLU A 69 -0.40 11.50 1.21
CA GLU A 69 -1.63 12.25 0.95
C GLU A 69 -1.45 13.23 -0.21
N ASN A 70 -0.38 14.02 -0.20
CA ASN A 70 -0.12 14.97 -1.27
C ASN A 70 0.16 14.27 -2.62
N TYR A 71 0.80 13.10 -2.60
CA TYR A 71 1.03 12.31 -3.81
C TYR A 71 -0.29 11.80 -4.41
N ILE A 72 -1.15 11.20 -3.57
CA ILE A 72 -2.47 10.70 -3.98
C ILE A 72 -3.34 11.86 -4.47
N GLU A 73 -3.42 12.95 -3.69
CA GLU A 73 -4.22 14.11 -4.03
C GLU A 73 -3.76 14.77 -5.34
N THR A 74 -2.45 14.93 -5.54
CA THR A 74 -1.90 15.54 -6.76
C THR A 74 -2.20 14.67 -7.99
N ASN A 75 -2.09 13.35 -7.88
CA ASN A 75 -2.39 12.46 -9.01
C ASN A 75 -3.88 12.40 -9.32
N LEU A 76 -4.73 12.33 -8.29
CA LEU A 76 -6.19 12.35 -8.49
C LEU A 76 -6.68 13.71 -8.99
N LYS A 77 -6.08 14.83 -8.58
CA LYS A 77 -6.40 16.17 -9.11
C LYS A 77 -6.11 16.34 -10.60
N LYS A 78 -5.13 15.61 -11.16
CA LYS A 78 -4.86 15.62 -12.60
C LYS A 78 -6.03 15.04 -13.40
N ILE A 79 -6.77 14.11 -12.80
CA ILE A 79 -7.86 13.37 -13.43
C ILE A 79 -9.20 14.02 -13.09
N ILE A 80 -9.36 14.43 -11.82
CA ILE A 80 -10.57 14.97 -11.23
C ILE A 80 -10.24 16.37 -10.68
N PRO A 81 -10.48 17.45 -11.45
CA PRO A 81 -10.00 18.79 -11.11
C PRO A 81 -10.50 19.37 -9.78
N LYS A 82 -11.63 18.86 -9.26
CA LYS A 82 -12.21 19.27 -7.97
C LYS A 82 -11.98 18.24 -6.85
N PHE A 83 -11.07 17.28 -7.04
CA PHE A 83 -10.77 16.27 -6.03
C PHE A 83 -10.14 16.89 -4.78
N SER A 84 -10.53 16.37 -3.62
CA SER A 84 -9.92 16.66 -2.33
C SER A 84 -9.78 15.38 -1.51
N MET A 85 -8.77 15.33 -0.63
CA MET A 85 -8.62 14.21 0.31
C MET A 85 -9.83 14.07 1.24
N GLU A 86 -10.48 15.17 1.62
CA GLU A 86 -11.72 15.13 2.42
C GLU A 86 -12.84 14.38 1.69
N MET A 87 -12.95 14.55 0.37
CA MET A 87 -13.92 13.81 -0.44
C MET A 87 -13.61 12.31 -0.44
N LEU A 88 -12.34 11.93 -0.54
CA LEU A 88 -11.92 10.53 -0.47
C LEU A 88 -12.22 9.92 0.91
N PHE A 89 -11.86 10.59 2.01
CA PHE A 89 -12.15 10.09 3.36
C PHE A 89 -13.65 9.94 3.61
N LYS A 90 -14.46 10.89 3.13
CA LYS A 90 -15.91 10.79 3.21
C LYS A 90 -16.42 9.58 2.41
N GLN A 91 -15.94 9.40 1.18
CA GLN A 91 -16.32 8.24 0.36
C GLN A 91 -15.88 6.91 0.98
N LEU A 92 -14.71 6.83 1.61
CA LEU A 92 -14.24 5.67 2.35
C LEU A 92 -15.12 5.37 3.57
N SER A 93 -15.49 6.41 4.33
CA SER A 93 -16.37 6.27 5.50
C SER A 93 -17.77 5.79 5.10
N ASP A 94 -18.37 6.41 4.08
CA ASP A 94 -19.72 6.11 3.59
C ASP A 94 -19.82 4.71 2.98
N ASN A 95 -18.72 4.20 2.41
CA ASN A 95 -18.68 2.87 1.80
C ASN A 95 -18.01 1.81 2.67
N SER A 96 -17.55 2.14 3.89
CA SER A 96 -16.78 1.26 4.80
C SER A 96 -17.34 -0.16 4.98
N SER A 97 -18.66 -0.32 4.95
CA SER A 97 -19.35 -1.63 5.03
C SER A 97 -19.34 -2.47 3.75
N LYS A 98 -18.96 -1.87 2.62
CA LYS A 98 -18.87 -2.48 1.28
C LYS A 98 -17.43 -2.58 0.77
N LEU A 99 -16.46 -2.09 1.53
CA LEU A 99 -15.05 -2.10 1.16
C LEU A 99 -14.46 -3.47 1.47
N GLU A 100 -14.64 -4.43 0.57
CA GLU A 100 -13.85 -5.67 0.55
C GLU A 100 -12.86 -5.56 -0.62
N GLY A 101 -11.56 -5.40 -0.32
CA GLY A 101 -10.54 -5.35 -1.36
C GLY A 101 -9.13 -5.02 -0.87
N GLU A 102 -8.13 -5.64 -1.52
CA GLU A 102 -6.70 -5.51 -1.24
C GLU A 102 -6.21 -4.05 -1.24
N VAL A 103 -6.81 -3.20 -2.08
CA VAL A 103 -6.50 -1.77 -2.16
C VAL A 103 -6.79 -1.03 -0.87
N PHE A 104 -7.90 -1.38 -0.22
CA PHE A 104 -8.32 -0.72 1.02
C PHE A 104 -7.48 -1.18 2.20
N ASP A 105 -7.08 -2.45 2.23
CA ASP A 105 -6.13 -2.96 3.21
C ASP A 105 -4.79 -2.22 3.09
N ILE A 106 -4.33 -1.98 1.86
CA ILE A 106 -3.13 -1.18 1.60
C ILE A 106 -3.34 0.27 2.04
N LEU A 107 -4.44 0.94 1.65
CA LEU A 107 -4.72 2.31 2.07
C LEU A 107 -4.81 2.45 3.60
N TYR A 108 -5.45 1.49 4.26
CA TYR A 108 -5.54 1.46 5.73
C TYR A 108 -4.15 1.34 6.34
N ALA A 109 -3.31 0.42 5.83
CA ALA A 109 -1.93 0.27 6.27
C ALA A 109 -1.07 1.52 6.04
N LEU A 110 -1.29 2.28 4.95
CA LEU A 110 -0.61 3.56 4.71
C LEU A 110 -0.99 4.62 5.77
N THR A 111 -2.21 4.56 6.29
CA THR A 111 -2.71 5.51 7.32
C THR A 111 -2.50 5.02 8.76
N ASP A 112 -2.06 3.78 8.95
CA ASP A 112 -1.89 3.16 10.26
C ASP A 112 -0.44 3.30 10.75
N PHE A 113 -0.27 3.81 11.96
CA PHE A 113 1.06 4.02 12.53
C PHE A 113 1.79 2.70 12.84
N LEU A 114 1.08 1.66 13.27
CA LEU A 114 1.71 0.38 13.60
C LEU A 114 2.22 -0.28 12.31
N ALA A 115 1.42 -0.30 11.26
CA ALA A 115 1.82 -0.79 9.95
C ALA A 115 3.03 0.00 9.40
N PHE A 116 3.03 1.32 9.54
CA PHE A 116 4.17 2.16 9.17
C PHE A 116 5.44 1.82 9.97
N LYS A 117 5.31 1.63 11.29
CA LYS A 117 6.43 1.26 12.17
C LYS A 117 7.01 -0.10 11.76
N GLU A 118 6.16 -1.11 11.57
CA GLU A 118 6.57 -2.44 11.14
C GLU A 118 7.30 -2.39 9.80
N MET A 119 6.77 -1.64 8.83
CA MET A 119 7.40 -1.46 7.52
C MET A 119 8.82 -0.88 7.59
N ILE A 120 9.07 0.12 8.45
CA ILE A 120 10.43 0.64 8.66
C ILE A 120 11.32 -0.39 9.35
N LEU A 121 10.80 -1.13 10.33
CA LEU A 121 11.57 -2.15 11.05
C LEU A 121 11.96 -3.33 10.14
N ASP A 122 11.07 -3.74 9.25
CA ASP A 122 11.35 -4.73 8.22
C ASP A 122 12.43 -4.23 7.26
N TYR A 123 12.31 -2.98 6.80
CA TYR A 123 13.34 -2.36 5.98
C TYR A 123 14.70 -2.30 6.68
N LYS A 124 14.71 -1.95 7.97
CA LYS A 124 15.92 -1.97 8.81
C LYS A 124 16.50 -3.39 8.91
N ALA A 125 15.67 -4.41 9.13
CA ALA A 125 16.12 -5.79 9.20
C ALA A 125 16.76 -6.27 7.89
N VAL A 126 16.20 -5.88 6.73
CA VAL A 126 16.79 -6.13 5.42
C VAL A 126 18.15 -5.42 5.30
N LYS A 127 18.24 -4.15 5.69
CA LYS A 127 19.49 -3.37 5.64
C LYS A 127 20.59 -3.91 6.57
N GLU A 128 20.20 -4.45 7.71
CA GLU A 128 21.11 -5.09 8.67
C GLU A 128 21.48 -6.53 8.27
N GLY A 129 20.95 -7.05 7.16
CA GLY A 129 21.20 -8.41 6.69
C GLY A 129 20.59 -9.49 7.59
N LYS A 130 19.59 -9.13 8.40
CA LYS A 130 18.87 -10.05 9.29
C LYS A 130 17.77 -10.82 8.56
N VAL A 131 17.32 -10.32 7.41
CA VAL A 131 16.41 -11.06 6.52
C VAL A 131 17.25 -11.93 5.60
N GLN A 132 17.10 -13.26 5.72
CA GLN A 132 17.74 -14.19 4.80
C GLN A 132 17.15 -14.00 3.40
N ASP A 133 18.02 -13.84 2.40
CA ASP A 133 17.62 -13.90 1.01
C ASP A 133 17.12 -15.32 0.69
N LEU A 134 15.79 -15.50 0.70
CA LEU A 134 15.13 -16.76 0.38
C LEU A 134 15.25 -17.11 -1.12
N SER A 135 15.85 -16.25 -1.96
CA SER A 135 16.11 -16.56 -3.38
C SER A 135 17.00 -17.80 -3.57
N THR A 136 17.76 -18.18 -2.53
CA THR A 136 18.68 -19.33 -2.57
C THR A 136 18.05 -20.66 -2.12
N GLY A 137 16.83 -20.66 -1.57
CA GLY A 137 16.22 -21.83 -0.92
C GLY A 137 15.37 -22.73 -1.82
N ILE A 138 14.91 -22.25 -2.97
CA ILE A 138 14.00 -23.01 -3.86
C ILE A 138 14.77 -23.47 -5.10
N THR A 139 15.62 -24.49 -4.96
CA THR A 139 16.19 -25.16 -6.13
C THR A 139 15.20 -26.20 -6.63
N ILE A 140 14.41 -25.87 -7.65
CA ILE A 140 13.59 -26.86 -8.37
C ILE A 140 14.54 -27.85 -9.04
N THR A 141 14.68 -29.05 -8.45
CA THR A 141 15.49 -30.11 -9.04
C THR A 141 14.58 -30.95 -9.95
N PRO A 142 14.88 -31.07 -11.26
CA PRO A 142 14.10 -31.92 -12.17
C PRO A 142 14.16 -33.39 -11.71
N LEU A 143 12.99 -33.99 -11.49
CA LEU A 143 12.86 -35.42 -11.25
C LEU A 143 13.36 -36.20 -12.47
N LYS A 144 14.57 -36.78 -12.39
CA LYS A 144 15.03 -37.75 -13.38
C LYS A 144 14.19 -39.03 -13.24
N LEU A 145 13.19 -39.17 -14.09
CA LEU A 145 12.50 -40.43 -14.30
C LEU A 145 13.53 -41.44 -14.85
N LYS A 146 13.96 -42.40 -14.02
CA LYS A 146 14.73 -43.55 -14.50
C LYS A 146 13.80 -44.39 -15.37
N SER A 147 13.96 -44.30 -16.68
CA SER A 147 13.41 -45.28 -17.61
C SER A 147 14.10 -46.63 -17.36
N SER A 148 13.40 -47.50 -16.64
CA SER A 148 13.77 -48.90 -16.45
C SER A 148 13.70 -49.62 -17.80
N SER A 149 14.79 -49.59 -18.54
CA SER A 149 15.06 -50.53 -19.63
C SER A 149 15.57 -51.84 -19.02
N ASN A 150 14.64 -52.74 -18.73
CA ASN A 150 14.98 -54.16 -18.52
C ASN A 150 13.86 -55.02 -19.10
N LEU A 151 13.99 -55.36 -20.37
CA LEU A 151 13.45 -56.61 -20.89
C LEU A 151 14.55 -57.26 -21.74
N LYS A 152 15.28 -58.17 -21.11
CA LYS A 152 16.00 -59.27 -21.77
C LYS A 152 14.99 -60.39 -22.01
N SER A 153 14.82 -60.80 -23.27
CA SER A 153 14.92 -62.18 -23.76
C SER A 153 14.71 -62.18 -25.27
#